data_AF-A0A3R6R6V3-F1
#
_entry.id   AF-A0A3R6R6V3-F1
#
_cell.length_a   1.000
_cell.length_b   1.000
_cell.length_c   1.000
_cell.angle_alpha   90.00
_cell.angle_beta   90.00
_cell.angle_gamma   90.00
#
_symmetry.space_group_name_H-M   'P 1'
#
loop_
_entity.id
_entity.type
_entity.pdbx_description
1 polymer ?
#
loop_
_entity_poly.entity_id
_entity_poly.type
_entity_poly.pdbx_seq_one_letter_code
_entity_poly.pdbx_strand_id
1 'polypeptide(L)' 'MDYIRDRKSNFSFSLHDSRIVQIEIDEKKLSLKMDRIFQYAEDEEKWYQGTIEFTKIDKEECDIMVFNTPYGYEGVKTFS' A
#
# COMPACT_ATOMS: atom_id res chain seq x y z
N MET A 1 -21.36 -0.26 5.36
CA MET A 1 -20.25 -1.20 5.65
C MET A 1 -19.81 -0.98 7.08
N ASP A 2 -19.74 -2.04 7.89
CA ASP A 2 -19.09 -1.96 9.19
C ASP A 2 -17.58 -2.07 8.95
N TYR A 3 -16.86 -0.99 9.23
CA TYR A 3 -15.44 -0.93 9.02
C TYR A 3 -14.70 -1.70 10.13
N ILE A 4 -14.20 -2.88 9.79
CA ILE A 4 -13.48 -3.75 10.71
C ILE A 4 -12.01 -3.31 10.75
N ARG A 5 -11.61 -2.62 11.82
CA ARG A 5 -10.19 -2.37 12.13
C ARG A 5 -9.68 -3.45 13.08
N ASP A 6 -8.98 -4.44 12.55
CA ASP A 6 -8.16 -5.32 13.38
C ASP A 6 -6.82 -4.63 13.71
N ARG A 7 -6.67 -4.25 14.97
CA ARG A 7 -5.41 -3.73 15.54
C ARG A 7 -4.77 -4.70 16.53
N LYS A 8 -5.34 -5.90 16.67
CA LYS A 8 -4.90 -6.91 17.64
C LYS A 8 -3.96 -7.93 17.01
N SER A 9 -4.09 -8.18 15.71
CA SER A 9 -3.15 -9.01 14.97
C SER A 9 -1.86 -8.24 14.68
N ASN A 10 -0.72 -8.81 15.10
CA ASN A 10 0.58 -8.35 14.63
C ASN A 10 0.76 -8.88 13.21
N PHE A 11 0.67 -7.99 12.24
CA PHE A 11 1.06 -8.30 10.87
C PHE A 11 2.57 -8.15 10.76
N SER A 12 3.27 -9.20 10.30
CA SER A 12 4.74 -9.21 10.25
C SER A 12 5.34 -8.25 9.22
N PHE A 13 4.50 -7.63 8.38
CA PHE A 13 4.96 -6.76 7.30
C PHE A 13 4.51 -5.30 7.48
N SER A 14 5.31 -4.38 6.95
CA SER A 14 5.07 -2.93 7.02
C SER A 14 5.22 -2.29 5.65
N LEU A 15 4.42 -1.23 5.42
CA LEU A 15 4.38 -0.45 4.18
C LEU A 15 4.86 1.00 4.35
N HIS A 16 5.48 1.33 5.49
CA HIS A 16 5.75 2.71 5.90
C HIS A 16 6.54 3.54 4.87
N ASP A 17 7.53 2.93 4.21
CA ASP A 17 8.33 3.58 3.15
C ASP A 17 8.12 2.94 1.77
N SER A 18 7.03 2.19 1.62
CA SER A 18 6.72 1.47 0.39
C SER A 18 6.11 2.39 -0.67
N ARG A 19 6.53 2.23 -1.92
CA ARG A 19 5.98 2.92 -3.09
C ARG A 19 5.26 1.93 -3.98
N ILE A 20 4.08 2.33 -4.45
CA ILE A 20 3.38 1.60 -5.50
C ILE A 20 4.08 1.92 -6.82
N VAL A 21 4.61 0.91 -7.50
CA VAL A 21 5.28 1.05 -8.81
C VAL A 21 4.33 0.77 -9.97
N GLN A 22 3.27 -0.01 -9.70
CA GLN A 22 2.27 -0.35 -10.71
C GLN A 22 0.94 -0.65 -10.03
N ILE A 23 -0.14 -0.17 -10.65
CA ILE A 23 -1.51 -0.49 -10.30
C ILE A 23 -2.09 -1.30 -11.46
N GLU A 24 -2.60 -2.49 -11.17
CA GLU A 24 -3.31 -3.33 -12.13
C GLU A 24 -4.74 -3.56 -11.60
N ILE A 25 -5.74 -3.38 -12.46
CA ILE A 25 -7.16 -3.59 -12.13
C ILE A 25 -7.74 -4.53 -13.17
N ASP A 26 -8.27 -5.67 -12.73
CA ASP A 26 -9.09 -6.55 -13.55
C ASP A 26 -10.53 -6.64 -13.00
N GLU A 27 -11.34 -7.56 -13.51
CA GLU A 27 -12.75 -7.72 -13.05
C GLU A 27 -12.88 -8.23 -11.62
N LYS A 28 -11.86 -8.93 -11.10
CA LYS A 28 -11.93 -9.66 -9.83
C LYS A 28 -10.97 -9.14 -8.78
N LYS A 29 -9.93 -8.41 -9.19
CA LYS A 29 -8.90 -7.94 -8.27
C LYS A 29 -8.32 -6.58 -8.63
N LEU A 30 -7.86 -5.91 -7.58
CA LEU A 30 -6.93 -4.79 -7.61
C LEU A 30 -5.58 -5.30 -7.10
N SER A 31 -4.54 -5.15 -7.91
CA SER A 31 -3.17 -5.55 -7.59
C SER A 31 -2.29 -4.31 -7.52
N LEU A 32 -1.63 -4.11 -6.37
CA LEU A 32 -0.64 -3.05 -6.16
C LEU A 32 0.74 -3.70 -6.11
N LYS A 33 1.58 -3.42 -7.12
CA LYS A 33 2.98 -3.84 -7.08
C LYS A 33 3.78 -2.82 -6.28
N MET A 34 4.52 -3.31 -5.31
CA MET A 34 5.29 -2.50 -4.37
C MET A 34 6.79 -2.58 -4.70
N ASP A 35 7.52 -1.47 -4.62
CA ASP A 35 8.98 -1.48 -4.76
C ASP A 35 9.67 -2.19 -3.57
N ARG A 36 9.08 -2.07 -2.38
CA ARG A 36 9.54 -2.68 -1.13
C ARG A 36 8.37 -2.94 -0.20
N ILE A 37 8.44 -4.03 0.56
CA ILE A 37 7.57 -4.39 1.68
C ILE A 37 8.50 -4.83 2.79
N PHE A 38 8.40 -4.19 3.94
CA PHE A 38 9.31 -4.43 5.06
C PHE A 38 8.80 -5.58 5.92
N GLN A 39 9.71 -6.34 6.50
CA GLN A 39 9.43 -7.36 7.50
C GLN A 39 10.37 -7.16 8.68
N TYR A 40 9.81 -7.16 9.89
CA TYR A 40 10.55 -7.10 11.13
C TYR A 40 10.57 -8.48 11.76
N ALA A 41 11.75 -9.09 11.85
CA ALA A 41 11.94 -10.39 12.47
C ALA A 41 13.23 -10.40 13.29
N GLU A 42 13.15 -10.83 14.55
CA GLU A 42 14.31 -11.18 15.38
C GLU A 42 15.44 -10.13 15.34
N ASP A 43 15.07 -8.85 15.49
CA ASP A 43 15.95 -7.67 15.50
C ASP A 43 16.55 -7.22 14.15
N GLU A 44 16.16 -7.83 13.03
CA GLU A 44 16.52 -7.39 11.68
C GLU A 44 15.32 -6.81 10.92
N GLU A 45 15.59 -5.75 10.14
CA GLU A 45 14.67 -5.27 9.10
C GLU A 45 15.11 -5.83 7.75
N LYS A 46 14.19 -6.54 7.09
CA LYS A 46 14.35 -7.02 5.70
C LYS A 46 13.31 -6.38 4.82
N TRP A 47 13.61 -6.23 3.54
CA TRP A 47 12.64 -5.76 2.56
C TRP A 47 12.57 -6.67 1.35
N TYR A 48 11.38 -6.75 0.76
CA TYR A 48 11.08 -7.58 -0.39
C TYR A 48 10.27 -6.79 -1.41
N GLN A 49 10.45 -7.09 -2.69
CA GLN A 49 9.44 -6.73 -3.69
C GLN A 49 8.23 -7.64 -3.53
N GLY A 50 7.03 -7.11 -3.75
CA GLY A 50 5.82 -7.90 -3.62
C GLY A 50 4.59 -7.23 -4.22
N THR A 51 3.52 -8.01 -4.29
CA THR A 51 2.21 -7.56 -4.78
C THR A 51 1.19 -7.68 -3.66
N ILE A 52 0.45 -6.61 -3.40
CA ILE A 52 -0.73 -6.63 -2.54
C ILE A 52 -1.94 -6.87 -3.44
N GLU A 53 -2.69 -7.94 -3.18
CA GLU A 53 -3.89 -8.28 -3.94
C GLU A 53 -5.15 -8.10 -3.10
N PHE A 54 -6.06 -7.27 -3.59
CA PHE A 54 -7.41 -7.15 -3.08
C PHE A 54 -8.33 -8.00 -3.96
N THR A 55 -8.79 -9.14 -3.45
CA THR A 55 -9.55 -10.15 -4.22
C THR A 55 -11.06 -10.10 -4.00
N LYS A 56 -11.52 -9.21 -3.12
CA LYS A 56 -12.93 -8.96 -2.81
C LYS A 56 -13.19 -7.47 -2.91
N ILE A 57 -13.21 -6.97 -4.14
CA ILE A 57 -13.40 -5.54 -4.41
C ILE A 57 -14.76 -5.31 -5.07
N ASP A 58 -15.45 -4.27 -4.61
CA ASP A 58 -16.57 -3.67 -5.33
C ASP A 58 -15.97 -2.60 -6.26
N LYS A 59 -15.58 -3.00 -7.47
CA LYS A 59 -14.81 -2.14 -8.40
C LYS A 59 -15.54 -0.83 -8.73
N GLU A 60 -16.86 -0.89 -8.80
CA GLU A 60 -17.73 0.26 -9.09
C GLU A 60 -17.63 1.36 -8.02
N GLU A 61 -17.20 1.00 -6.81
CA GLU A 61 -17.04 1.90 -5.66
C GLU A 61 -15.55 2.20 -5.38
N CYS A 62 -14.63 1.80 -6.27
CA CYS A 62 -13.19 1.95 -6.08
C CYS A 62 -12.63 3.17 -6.84
N ASP A 63 -12.44 4.27 -6.12
CA ASP A 63 -11.78 5.47 -6.64
C ASP A 63 -10.30 5.53 -6.22
N ILE A 64 -9.40 5.61 -7.20
CA ILE A 64 -7.96 5.80 -6.97
C ILE A 64 -7.54 7.17 -7.48
N MET A 65 -7.07 8.02 -6.57
CA MET A 65 -6.52 9.33 -6.91
C MET A 65 -4.99 9.24 -7.05
N VAL A 66 -4.47 9.62 -8.23
CA VAL A 66 -3.03 9.67 -8.49
C VAL A 66 -2.61 11.13 -8.65
N PHE A 67 -1.62 11.54 -7.86
CA PHE A 67 -1.10 12.90 -7.89
C PHE A 67 0.33 12.89 -8.44
N ASN A 68 0.63 13.86 -9.30
CA ASN A 68 1.98 14.12 -9.80
C ASN A 68 2.81 15.00 -8.85
N THR A 69 2.20 15.46 -7.75
CA THR A 69 2.84 16.23 -6.68
C THR A 69 2.37 15.72 -5.32
N PRO A 70 3.23 15.72 -4.27
CA PRO A 70 2.83 15.29 -2.94
C PRO A 70 1.57 16.03 -2.47
N TYR A 71 0.54 15.29 -2.03
CA TYR A 71 -0.68 15.88 -1.49
C TYR A 71 -0.47 16.14 0.01
N GLY A 72 -0.58 17.42 0.41
CA GLY A 72 -0.53 17.83 1.82
C GLY A 72 0.84 18.33 2.30
N TYR A 73 1.24 19.53 1.89
CA TYR A 73 1.88 20.58 2.70
C TYR A 73 2.25 21.73 1.75
N GLU A 74 1.72 22.93 1.98
CA GLU A 74 2.03 24.13 1.18
C GLU A 74 3.47 24.66 1.36
N GLY A 75 4.50 23.80 1.45
CA GLY A 75 5.83 24.31 1.77
C GLY A 75 7.05 23.41 1.58
N VAL A 76 6.94 22.09 1.37
CA VAL A 76 8.15 21.26 1.20
C VAL A 76 8.01 20.36 -0.03
N LYS A 77 8.73 20.74 -1.09
CA LYS A 77 8.74 20.11 -2.42
C LYS A 77 9.88 19.10 -2.60
N THR A 78 10.31 18.37 -1.58
CA THR A 78 11.41 17.41 -1.77
C THR A 78 11.33 16.24 -0.79
N PHE A 79 11.28 15.04 -1.35
CA PHE A 79 11.91 13.87 -0.73
C PHE A 79 13.14 13.56 -1.57
N SER A 80 14.33 13.75 -0.98
CA SER A 80 15.64 13.33 -1.50
C SER A 80 15.79 11.82 -1.50
#